data_AF-A0A3E0DWW1-F1
#
_entry.id   AF-A0A3E0DWW1-F1
#
_cell.length_a   1.000
_cell.length_b   1.000
_cell.length_c   1.000
_cell.angle_alpha   90.00
_cell.angle_beta   90.00
_cell.angle_gamma   90.00
#
_symmetry.space_group_name_H-M   'P 1'
#
loop_
_entity.id
_entity.type
_entity.pdbx_description
1 polymer ?
#
loop_
_entity_poly.entity_id
_entity_poly.type
_entity_poly.pdbx_seq_one_letter_code
_entity_poly.pdbx_strand_id
1 'polypeptide(L)'
;MRTLLAKPDVLFRFQKFLLPLSGVLFISTIYIVHVDFGKILPESAFTLTGFEIATFLLSYFWTWIEYAKVQRMKEAINLQESTRESSMQKRLLQLSRKENAVIQLIIEGKSNKEICSESFIEHSTLKSHINHIYKKLDVKSRKEMVLALK
;
A
#
# COMPACT_ATOMS: atom_id res chain seq x y z
N MET A 1 -8.71 12.85 5.74
CA MET A 1 -8.35 11.89 6.82
C MET A 1 -7.94 10.48 6.34
N ARG A 2 -8.18 10.07 5.07
CA ARG A 2 -7.73 8.75 4.53
C ARG A 2 -6.29 8.69 4.02
N THR A 3 -5.60 9.82 3.88
CA THR A 3 -4.30 9.90 3.20
C THR A 3 -3.07 9.63 4.08
N LEU A 4 -3.20 9.63 5.41
CA LEU A 4 -2.07 9.40 6.32
C LEU A 4 -1.85 7.93 6.70
N LEU A 5 -2.81 7.05 6.43
CA LEU A 5 -2.67 5.60 6.63
C LEU A 5 -2.03 4.87 5.42
N ALA A 6 -1.75 5.58 4.32
CA ALA A 6 -1.29 4.99 3.07
C ALA A 6 0.25 4.91 2.92
N LYS A 7 1.02 5.38 3.90
CA LYS A 7 2.50 5.33 3.85
C LYS A 7 3.10 4.75 5.13
N PRO A 8 2.89 3.45 5.41
CA PRO A 8 3.62 2.77 6.48
C PRO A 8 5.14 2.97 6.34
N ASP A 9 5.65 3.08 5.09
CA ASP A 9 7.07 3.27 4.82
C ASP A 9 7.67 4.53 5.45
N VAL A 10 6.93 5.62 5.67
CA VAL A 10 7.50 6.84 6.25
C VAL A 10 7.82 6.64 7.73
N LEU A 11 6.90 6.03 8.49
CA LEU A 11 7.12 5.65 9.89
C LEU A 11 8.28 4.65 10.03
N PHE A 12 8.33 3.62 9.19
CA PHE A 12 9.45 2.67 9.17
C PHE A 12 10.78 3.31 8.78
N ARG A 13 10.76 4.32 7.90
CA ARG A 13 11.98 5.01 7.47
C ARG A 13 12.60 5.77 8.64
N PHE A 14 11.81 6.49 9.43
CA PHE A 14 12.29 7.14 10.65
C PHE A 14 12.73 6.13 11.72
N GLN A 15 12.01 5.01 11.88
CA GLN A 15 12.38 3.95 12.81
C GLN A 15 13.74 3.32 12.50
N LYS A 16 14.09 3.15 11.21
CA LYS A 16 15.43 2.69 10.78
C LYS A 16 16.55 3.66 11.16
N PHE A 17 16.28 4.96 11.27
CA PHE A 17 17.26 5.95 11.72
C PHE A 17 17.33 6.05 13.25
N LEU A 18 16.21 5.80 13.94
CA LEU A 18 16.14 5.84 15.41
C LEU A 18 16.83 4.65 16.08
N LEU A 19 16.83 3.47 15.43
CA LEU A 19 17.51 2.26 15.91
C LEU A 19 19.03 2.41 16.12
N PRO A 20 19.82 2.90 15.15
CA PRO A 20 21.25 3.11 15.36
C PRO A 20 21.51 4.26 16.34
N LEU A 21 20.69 5.31 16.33
CA LEU A 21 20.80 6.42 17.28
C LEU A 21 20.56 5.96 18.73
N SER A 22 19.55 5.11 18.95
CA SER A 22 19.27 4.56 20.28
C SER A 22 20.38 3.62 20.74
N GLY A 23 21.00 2.85 19.82
CA GLY A 23 22.19 2.06 20.09
C GLY A 23 23.39 2.90 20.53
N VAL A 24 23.64 4.05 19.87
CA VAL A 24 24.71 4.98 20.25
C VAL A 24 24.46 5.57 21.64
N LEU A 25 23.23 6.01 21.91
CA LEU A 25 22.86 6.54 23.22
C LEU A 25 23.01 5.46 24.30
N PHE A 26 22.60 4.23 24.03
CA PHE A 26 22.72 3.09 24.94
C PHE A 26 24.19 2.74 25.28
N ILE A 27 25.06 2.69 24.26
CA ILE A 27 26.50 2.48 24.47
C ILE A 27 27.10 3.63 25.30
N SER A 28 26.67 4.87 25.05
CA SER A 28 27.09 6.03 25.82
C SER A 28 26.65 5.95 27.29
N THR A 29 25.42 5.51 27.56
CA THR A 29 24.92 5.34 28.94
C THR A 29 25.68 4.25 29.68
N ILE A 30 25.90 3.09 29.03
CA ILE A 30 26.72 2.00 29.60
C ILE A 30 28.12 2.50 29.97
N TYR A 31 28.74 3.27 29.08
CA TYR A 31 30.08 3.81 29.30
C TYR A 31 30.12 4.73 30.53
N ILE A 32 29.19 5.69 30.62
CA ILE A 32 29.09 6.61 31.78
C ILE A 32 28.86 5.83 33.08
N VAL A 33 27.96 4.83 33.08
CA VAL A 33 27.66 4.03 34.27
C VAL A 33 28.85 3.19 34.72
N HIS A 34 29.62 2.59 33.81
CA HIS A 34 30.73 1.70 34.18
C HIS A 34 32.07 2.41 34.43
N VAL A 35 32.35 3.52 33.73
CA VAL A 35 33.63 4.22 33.85
C VAL A 35 33.63 5.25 34.99
N ASP A 36 32.55 6.03 35.10
CA ASP A 36 32.45 7.11 36.09
C ASP A 36 31.76 6.63 37.38
N PHE A 37 30.64 5.91 37.28
CA PHE A 37 29.86 5.46 38.44
C PHE A 37 30.29 4.11 39.02
N GLY A 38 30.90 3.24 38.22
CA GLY A 38 31.41 1.92 38.65
C GLY A 38 32.49 1.99 39.76
N LYS A 39 33.12 3.17 39.92
CA LYS A 39 34.06 3.45 41.01
C LYS A 39 33.38 3.83 42.34
N ILE A 40 32.10 4.21 42.32
CA ILE A 40 31.41 4.83 43.46
C ILE A 40 30.35 3.87 44.07
N LEU A 41 29.64 3.06 43.25
CA LEU A 41 28.62 2.10 43.72
C LEU A 41 28.58 0.83 42.84
N PRO A 42 29.41 -0.20 43.14
CA PRO A 42 29.60 -1.34 42.24
C PRO A 42 28.40 -2.29 42.15
N GLU A 43 27.62 -2.47 43.21
CA GLU A 43 26.54 -3.48 43.21
C GLU A 43 25.27 -3.03 42.49
N SER A 44 24.94 -1.74 42.50
CA SER A 44 23.74 -1.20 41.84
C SER A 44 23.89 -0.98 40.34
N ALA A 45 25.13 -0.89 39.83
CA ALA A 45 25.39 -0.68 38.41
C ALA A 45 24.94 -1.89 37.54
N PHE A 46 25.05 -3.11 38.08
CA PHE A 46 24.66 -4.33 37.37
C PHE A 46 23.14 -4.49 37.21
N THR A 47 22.33 -4.03 38.16
CA THR A 47 20.86 -4.15 38.08
C THR A 47 20.25 -3.13 37.13
N LEU A 48 20.78 -1.91 37.11
CA LEU A 48 20.30 -0.84 36.21
C LEU A 48 20.57 -1.16 34.74
N THR A 49 21.76 -1.67 34.45
CA THR A 49 22.19 -2.03 33.08
C THR A 49 21.36 -3.20 32.54
N GLY A 50 21.05 -4.20 33.37
CA GLY A 50 20.13 -5.28 33.01
C GLY A 50 18.72 -4.79 32.66
N PHE A 51 18.20 -3.80 33.39
CA PHE A 51 16.88 -3.24 33.12
C PHE A 51 16.84 -2.50 31.77
N GLU A 52 17.86 -1.70 31.46
CA GLU A 52 17.94 -1.02 30.17
C GLU A 52 17.98 -2.02 29.02
N ILE A 53 18.86 -3.04 29.08
CA ILE A 53 18.92 -4.10 28.07
C ILE A 53 17.55 -4.73 27.86
N ALA A 54 16.84 -5.07 28.94
CA ALA A 54 15.52 -5.68 28.87
C ALA A 54 14.50 -4.76 28.15
N THR A 55 14.48 -3.46 28.46
CA THR A 55 13.59 -2.49 27.78
C THR A 55 13.91 -2.35 26.30
N PHE A 56 15.20 -2.34 25.92
CA PHE A 56 15.63 -2.29 24.53
C PHE A 56 15.24 -3.56 23.76
N LEU A 57 15.43 -4.73 24.37
CA LEU A 57 15.03 -6.01 23.78
C LEU A 57 13.52 -6.09 23.56
N LEU A 58 12.72 -5.64 24.54
CA LEU A 58 11.26 -5.57 24.41
C LEU A 58 10.81 -4.62 23.30
N SER A 59 11.44 -3.43 23.20
CA SER A 59 11.17 -2.45 22.14
C SER A 59 11.54 -2.99 20.74
N TYR A 60 12.68 -3.66 20.63
CA TYR A 60 13.12 -4.29 19.39
C TYR A 60 12.17 -5.42 18.98
N PHE A 61 11.77 -6.27 19.93
CA PHE A 61 10.83 -7.36 19.70
C PHE A 61 9.45 -6.85 19.28
N TRP A 62 8.93 -5.82 19.95
CA TRP A 62 7.67 -5.17 19.57
C TRP A 62 7.71 -4.61 18.14
N THR A 63 8.80 -3.93 17.79
CA THR A 63 9.04 -3.41 16.44
C THR A 63 9.06 -4.52 15.40
N TRP A 64 9.71 -5.65 15.71
CA TRP A 64 9.78 -6.79 14.82
C TRP A 64 8.40 -7.41 14.57
N ILE A 65 7.56 -7.52 15.61
CA ILE A 65 6.16 -7.98 15.47
C ILE A 65 5.37 -7.06 14.54
N GLU A 66 5.43 -5.74 14.76
CA GLU A 66 4.68 -4.79 13.93
C GLU A 66 5.18 -4.82 12.48
N TYR A 67 6.50 -4.95 12.28
CA TYR A 67 7.10 -5.14 10.96
C TYR A 67 6.57 -6.41 10.27
N ALA A 68 6.53 -7.55 10.97
CA ALA A 68 6.02 -8.81 10.44
C ALA A 68 4.52 -8.76 10.10
N LYS A 69 3.74 -7.99 10.87
CA LYS A 69 2.32 -7.75 10.57
C LYS A 69 2.14 -6.94 9.29
N VAL A 70 2.95 -5.89 9.10
CA VAL A 70 2.89 -5.04 7.91
C VAL A 70 3.27 -5.81 6.64
N GLN A 71 4.26 -6.69 6.69
CA GLN A 71 4.62 -7.52 5.53
C GLN A 71 3.48 -8.44 5.08
N ARG A 72 2.82 -9.12 6.03
CA ARG A 72 1.66 -9.97 5.74
C ARG A 72 0.50 -9.19 5.10
N MET A 73 0.27 -7.95 5.54
CA MET A 73 -0.75 -7.09 4.92
C MET A 73 -0.37 -6.69 3.49
N LYS A 74 0.91 -6.37 3.22
CA LYS A 74 1.38 -6.07 1.86
C LYS A 74 1.20 -7.27 0.92
N GLU A 75 1.53 -8.48 1.39
CA GLU A 75 1.32 -9.72 0.63
C GLU A 75 -0.16 -9.97 0.33
N ALA A 76 -1.04 -9.81 1.31
CA ALA A 76 -2.49 -9.98 1.12
C ALA A 76 -3.05 -8.96 0.10
N ILE A 77 -2.60 -7.71 0.15
CA ILE A 77 -2.99 -6.67 -0.82
C ILE A 77 -2.51 -7.05 -2.23
N ASN A 78 -1.25 -7.45 -2.39
CA ASN A 78 -0.70 -7.83 -3.70
C ASN A 78 -1.39 -9.07 -4.29
N LEU A 79 -1.73 -10.05 -3.46
CA LEU A 79 -2.50 -11.22 -3.89
C LEU A 79 -3.92 -10.83 -4.34
N GLN A 80 -4.54 -9.88 -3.64
CA GLN A 80 -5.85 -9.35 -4.02
C GLN A 80 -5.78 -8.54 -5.33
N GLU A 81 -4.74 -7.72 -5.52
CA GLU A 81 -4.51 -6.94 -6.74
C GLU A 81 -4.28 -7.86 -7.94
N SER A 82 -3.36 -8.82 -7.84
CA SER A 82 -3.11 -9.79 -8.92
C SER A 82 -4.35 -10.63 -9.28
N THR A 83 -5.15 -11.05 -8.29
CA THR A 83 -6.43 -11.73 -8.53
C THR A 83 -7.42 -10.82 -9.25
N ARG A 84 -7.51 -9.55 -8.83
CA ARG A 84 -8.38 -8.56 -9.45
C ARG A 84 -7.97 -8.30 -10.91
N GLU A 85 -6.68 -8.10 -11.18
CA GLU A 85 -6.14 -7.93 -12.53
C GLU A 85 -6.43 -9.14 -13.42
N SER A 86 -6.20 -10.36 -12.93
CA SER A 86 -6.52 -11.58 -13.67
C SER A 86 -8.02 -11.69 -13.99
N SER A 87 -8.88 -11.37 -13.01
CA SER A 87 -10.34 -11.36 -13.24
C SER A 87 -10.76 -10.29 -14.25
N MET A 88 -10.13 -9.12 -14.23
CA MET A 88 -10.38 -8.03 -15.16
C MET A 88 -9.96 -8.41 -16.59
N GLN A 89 -8.78 -9.01 -16.76
CA GLN A 89 -8.32 -9.53 -18.04
C GLN A 89 -9.31 -10.56 -18.61
N LYS A 90 -9.82 -11.48 -17.79
CA LYS A 90 -10.85 -12.44 -18.23
C LYS A 90 -12.13 -11.75 -18.69
N ARG A 91 -12.57 -10.69 -18.01
CA ARG A 91 -13.76 -9.90 -18.39
C ARG A 91 -13.53 -9.14 -19.69
N LEU A 92 -12.34 -8.58 -19.89
CA LEU A 92 -11.95 -7.90 -21.14
C LEU A 92 -11.97 -8.85 -22.35
N LEU A 93 -11.57 -10.11 -22.16
CA LEU A 93 -11.63 -11.13 -23.21
C LEU A 93 -13.06 -11.51 -23.62
N GLN A 94 -14.08 -11.23 -22.79
CA GLN A 94 -15.50 -11.49 -23.10
C GLN A 94 -16.16 -10.33 -23.89
N LEU A 95 -15.42 -9.25 -24.10
CA LEU A 95 -15.90 -8.12 -24.90
C LEU A 95 -15.82 -8.44 -26.39
N SER A 96 -16.86 -8.03 -27.11
CA SER A 96 -16.85 -8.07 -28.57
C SER A 96 -15.91 -7.02 -29.14
N ARG A 97 -15.52 -7.18 -30.41
CA ARG A 97 -14.68 -6.20 -31.13
C ARG A 97 -15.27 -4.79 -31.10
N LYS A 98 -16.60 -4.66 -31.25
CA LYS A 98 -17.30 -3.37 -31.21
C LYS A 98 -17.26 -2.74 -29.82
N GLU A 99 -17.48 -3.53 -28.77
CA GLU A 99 -17.39 -3.05 -27.38
C GLU A 99 -15.98 -2.60 -27.03
N ASN A 100 -14.94 -3.34 -27.47
CA ASN A 100 -13.55 -2.93 -27.29
C ASN A 100 -13.24 -1.61 -28.00
N ALA A 101 -13.71 -1.40 -29.23
CA ALA A 101 -13.53 -0.13 -29.94
C ALA A 101 -14.17 1.04 -29.18
N VAL A 102 -15.40 0.86 -28.67
CA VAL A 102 -16.08 1.88 -27.86
C VAL A 102 -15.31 2.19 -26.57
N ILE A 103 -14.75 1.18 -25.89
CA ILE A 103 -13.95 1.39 -24.68
C ILE A 103 -12.70 2.20 -24.96
N GLN A 104 -11.97 1.90 -26.04
CA GLN A 104 -10.74 2.65 -26.40
C GLN A 104 -11.04 4.14 -26.57
N LEU A 105 -12.09 4.48 -27.33
CA LEU A 105 -12.52 5.86 -27.51
C LEU A 105 -12.95 6.52 -26.18
N ILE A 106 -13.52 5.75 -25.25
CA ILE A 106 -13.88 6.25 -23.93
C ILE A 106 -12.63 6.59 -23.10
N ILE A 107 -11.61 5.73 -23.14
CA ILE A 107 -10.32 5.91 -22.44
C ILE A 107 -9.56 7.13 -22.99
N GLU A 108 -9.62 7.34 -24.31
CA GLU A 108 -9.09 8.53 -24.99
C GLU A 108 -9.81 9.83 -24.61
N GLY A 109 -10.92 9.75 -23.88
CA GLY A 109 -11.65 10.92 -23.38
C GLY A 109 -12.70 11.46 -24.35
N LYS A 110 -13.03 10.75 -25.42
CA LYS A 110 -14.05 11.16 -26.40
C LYS A 110 -15.45 11.26 -25.77
N SER A 111 -16.20 12.29 -26.14
CA SER A 111 -17.60 12.45 -25.77
C SER A 111 -18.48 11.41 -26.47
N ASN A 112 -19.66 11.14 -25.93
CA ASN A 112 -20.60 10.20 -26.56
C ASN A 112 -20.99 10.61 -27.99
N LYS A 113 -21.00 11.91 -28.30
CA LYS A 113 -21.29 12.41 -29.65
C LYS A 113 -20.16 12.05 -30.62
N GLU A 114 -18.91 12.26 -30.22
CA GLU A 114 -17.74 11.90 -31.02
C GLU A 114 -17.65 10.40 -31.24
N ILE A 115 -17.91 9.59 -30.20
CA ILE A 115 -17.91 8.12 -30.30
C ILE A 115 -18.97 7.65 -31.31
N CYS A 116 -20.18 8.21 -31.27
CA CYS A 116 -21.23 7.91 -32.25
C CYS A 116 -20.78 8.21 -33.68
N SER A 117 -20.16 9.38 -33.89
CA SER A 117 -19.66 9.80 -35.21
C SER A 117 -18.53 8.90 -35.71
N GLU A 118 -17.57 8.55 -34.87
CA GLU A 118 -16.40 7.75 -35.23
C GLU A 118 -16.72 6.27 -35.41
N SER A 119 -17.67 5.75 -34.64
CA SER A 119 -18.14 4.36 -34.75
C SER A 119 -19.31 4.20 -35.74
N PHE A 120 -19.78 5.28 -36.37
CA PHE A 120 -20.94 5.31 -37.27
C PHE A 120 -22.21 4.65 -36.67
N ILE A 121 -22.51 4.93 -35.40
CA ILE A 121 -23.67 4.40 -34.67
C ILE A 121 -24.53 5.51 -34.07
N GLU A 122 -25.80 5.19 -33.84
CA GLU A 122 -26.73 6.11 -33.17
C GLU A 122 -26.52 6.14 -31.64
N HIS A 123 -26.90 7.24 -31.00
CA HIS A 123 -26.83 7.41 -29.53
C HIS A 123 -27.56 6.32 -28.74
N SER A 124 -28.70 5.86 -29.25
CA SER A 124 -29.50 4.74 -28.69
C SER A 124 -28.67 3.46 -28.62
N THR A 125 -27.93 3.17 -29.68
CA THR A 125 -27.10 1.98 -29.86
C THR A 125 -25.82 2.07 -29.03
N LEU A 126 -25.19 3.25 -28.98
CA LEU A 126 -24.05 3.49 -28.09
C LEU A 126 -24.42 3.26 -26.63
N LYS A 127 -25.60 3.72 -26.19
CA LYS A 127 -26.08 3.49 -24.81
C LYS A 127 -26.22 2.00 -24.52
N SER A 128 -26.73 1.21 -25.47
CA SER A 128 -26.81 -0.25 -25.35
C SER A 128 -25.42 -0.90 -25.24
N HIS A 129 -24.46 -0.50 -26.09
CA HIS A 129 -23.08 -0.97 -25.99
C HIS A 129 -22.45 -0.65 -24.63
N ILE A 130 -22.59 0.59 -24.14
CA ILE A 130 -22.09 1.02 -22.83
C ILE A 130 -22.73 0.20 -21.70
N ASN A 131 -24.05 -0.04 -21.76
CA ASN A 131 -24.75 -0.85 -20.76
C ASN A 131 -24.26 -2.31 -20.76
N HIS A 132 -23.99 -2.90 -21.92
CA HIS A 132 -23.42 -4.24 -22.01
C HIS A 132 -21.99 -4.29 -21.48
N ILE A 133 -21.17 -3.29 -21.80
CA ILE A 133 -19.80 -3.15 -21.26
C ILE A 133 -19.85 -3.08 -19.73
N TYR A 134 -20.72 -2.23 -19.17
CA TYR A 134 -20.88 -2.08 -17.73
C TYR A 134 -21.26 -3.39 -17.05
N LYS A 135 -22.17 -4.16 -17.65
CA LYS A 135 -22.53 -5.50 -17.14
C LYS A 135 -21.39 -6.50 -17.23
N LYS A 136 -20.62 -6.51 -18.33
CA LYS A 136 -19.50 -7.44 -18.53
C LYS A 136 -18.29 -7.12 -17.65
N LEU A 137 -18.00 -5.84 -17.43
CA LEU A 137 -16.91 -5.37 -16.60
C LEU A 137 -17.28 -5.24 -15.11
N ASP A 138 -18.59 -5.31 -14.78
CA ASP A 138 -19.15 -5.12 -13.43
C ASP A 138 -18.84 -3.72 -12.87
N VAL A 139 -19.00 -2.71 -13.71
CA VAL A 139 -18.77 -1.29 -13.36
C VAL A 139 -20.07 -0.52 -13.50
N LYS A 140 -20.27 0.51 -12.68
CA LYS A 140 -21.53 1.27 -12.63
C LYS A 140 -21.44 2.64 -13.28
N SER A 141 -20.23 3.11 -13.59
CA SER A 141 -20.03 4.45 -14.15
C SER A 141 -18.85 4.52 -15.11
N ARG A 142 -18.87 5.54 -15.98
CA ARG A 142 -17.76 5.86 -16.89
C ARG A 142 -16.47 6.10 -16.12
N LYS A 143 -16.55 6.81 -14.98
CA LYS A 143 -15.38 7.07 -14.13
C LYS A 143 -14.80 5.77 -13.57
N GLU A 144 -15.65 4.89 -13.05
CA GLU A 144 -15.23 3.58 -12.52
C GLU A 144 -14.63 2.70 -13.61
N MET A 145 -15.21 2.70 -14.81
CA MET A 145 -14.65 1.98 -15.96
C MET A 145 -13.26 2.51 -16.34
N VAL A 146 -13.10 3.83 -16.44
CA VAL A 146 -11.79 4.44 -16.74
C VAL A 146 -10.78 4.13 -15.65
N LEU A 147 -11.17 4.17 -14.37
CA LEU A 147 -10.30 3.81 -13.24
C LEU A 147 -9.95 2.32 -13.20
N ALA A 148 -10.81 1.44 -13.71
CA ALA A 148 -10.57 0.01 -13.76
C ALA A 148 -9.65 -0.41 -14.91
N LEU A 149 -9.52 0.43 -15.94
CA LEU A 149 -8.76 0.15 -17.16
C LEU A 149 -7.48 0.99 -17.31
N LYS A 150 -7.23 1.88 -16.35
CA LYS A 150 -6.07 2.78 -16.31
C LYS A 150 -5.13 2.36 -15.19
#